data_AF-A0A9E1LXN9-F1
#
_entry.id   AF-A0A9E1LXN9-F1
#
_cell.length_a   1.000
_cell.length_b   1.000
_cell.length_c   1.000
_cell.angle_alpha   90.00
_cell.angle_beta   90.00
_cell.angle_gamma   90.00
#
_symmetry.space_group_name_H-M   'P 1'
#
loop_
_entity.id
_entity.type
_entity.pdbx_description
1 polymer ?
#
loop_
_entity_poly.entity_id
_entity_poly.type
_entity_poly.pdbx_seq_one_letter_code
_entity_poly.pdbx_strand_id
1 'polypeptide(L)'
;MSHELRTPLNAILGFSQLLQFDPKDPLTPAQNVHVESILQGGEHLLDLVNDILDLTTIETHQLELSLEKLNVNKVVEICVTMSATLGNSQGIPAIDASSVYSNTGNIRTNPSEHSAMF
;
A
#
# COMPACT_ATOMS: atom_id res chain seq x y z
N MET A 1 7.80 6.89 15.82
CA MET A 1 7.66 7.87 14.72
C MET A 1 6.47 7.58 13.80
N SER A 2 6.48 6.56 12.93
CA SER A 2 5.32 6.24 12.04
C SER A 2 3.97 6.21 12.76
N HIS A 3 3.89 5.48 13.88
CA HIS A 3 2.68 5.35 14.68
C HIS A 3 2.25 6.65 15.39
N GLU A 4 3.18 7.58 15.61
CA GLU A 4 2.89 8.88 16.25
C GLU A 4 2.24 9.87 15.28
N LEU A 5 2.50 9.72 13.97
CA LEU A 5 1.87 10.54 12.93
C LEU A 5 0.55 9.94 12.44
N ARG A 6 0.48 8.60 12.30
CA ARG A 6 -0.72 7.90 11.84
C ARG A 6 -1.92 8.08 12.78
N THR A 7 -1.69 8.03 14.09
CA THR A 7 -2.76 8.11 15.09
C THR A 7 -3.54 9.44 15.06
N PRO A 8 -2.90 10.63 15.14
CA PRO A 8 -3.62 11.90 15.08
C PRO A 8 -4.26 12.15 13.71
N LEU A 9 -3.61 11.74 12.61
CA LEU A 9 -4.14 11.93 11.27
C LEU A 9 -5.39 11.07 11.03
N ASN A 10 -5.35 9.80 11.43
CA ASN A 10 -6.51 8.91 11.36
C ASN A 10 -7.67 9.40 12.23
N ALA A 11 -7.39 10.05 13.38
CA ALA A 11 -8.44 10.65 14.19
C ALA A 11 -9.14 11.80 13.45
N ILE A 12 -8.37 12.70 12.81
CA ILE A 12 -8.93 13.81 12.01
C ILE A 12 -9.80 13.26 10.87
N LEU A 13 -9.27 12.32 10.08
CA LEU A 13 -10.01 11.70 8.97
C LEU A 13 -11.28 10.98 9.47
N GLY A 14 -11.16 10.20 10.55
CA GLY A 14 -12.28 9.48 11.13
C GLY A 14 -13.39 10.41 11.64
N PHE A 15 -13.06 11.50 12.34
CA PHE A 15 -14.06 12.47 12.77
C PHE A 15 -14.67 13.23 11.60
N SER A 16 -13.89 13.59 10.58
CA SER A 16 -14.41 14.21 9.35
C SER A 16 -15.39 13.29 8.62
N GLN A 17 -15.12 11.99 8.55
CA GLN A 17 -16.04 10.99 7.98
C GLN A 17 -17.30 10.84 8.85
N LEU A 18 -17.16 10.79 10.17
CA LEU A 18 -18.32 10.72 11.08
C LEU A 18 -19.26 11.91 10.90
N LEU A 19 -18.71 13.13 10.72
CA LEU A 19 -19.51 14.32 10.44
C LEU A 19 -20.22 14.24 9.08
N GLN A 20 -19.58 13.68 8.06
CA GLN A 20 -20.18 13.52 6.73
C GLN A 20 -21.33 12.49 6.73
N PHE A 21 -21.22 11.46 7.56
CA PHE A 21 -22.19 10.35 7.61
C PHE A 21 -23.21 10.44 8.76
N ASP A 22 -23.26 11.54 9.53
CA ASP A 22 -24.25 11.69 10.61
C ASP A 22 -25.66 11.97 10.04
N PRO A 23 -26.60 11.02 10.13
CA PRO A 23 -27.95 11.22 9.62
C PRO A 23 -28.82 12.11 10.54
N LYS A 24 -28.38 12.34 11.78
CA LYS A 24 -29.12 13.15 12.77
C LYS A 24 -28.81 14.63 12.67
N ASP A 25 -27.58 14.98 12.27
CA ASP A 25 -27.13 16.35 12.08
C ASP A 25 -26.41 16.49 10.72
N PRO A 26 -27.16 16.53 9.60
CA PRO A 26 -26.56 16.59 8.28
C PRO A 26 -25.87 17.94 8.03
N LEU A 27 -24.66 17.88 7.48
CA LEU A 27 -23.91 19.07 7.12
C LEU A 27 -24.63 19.90 6.06
N THR A 28 -24.55 21.23 6.19
CA THR A 28 -24.95 22.14 5.11
C THR A 28 -24.09 21.93 3.87
N PRO A 29 -24.55 22.33 2.67
CA PRO A 29 -23.74 22.19 1.44
C PRO A 29 -22.34 22.81 1.54
N ALA A 30 -22.22 23.98 2.18
CA ALA A 30 -20.93 24.64 2.38
C ALA A 30 -20.01 23.86 3.34
N GLN A 31 -20.56 23.34 4.44
CA GLN A 31 -19.81 22.50 5.39
C GLN A 31 -19.35 21.19 4.75
N ASN A 32 -20.18 20.57 3.89
CA ASN A 32 -19.79 19.37 3.14
C ASN A 32 -18.56 19.62 2.27
N VAL A 33 -18.51 20.75 1.53
CA VAL A 33 -17.33 21.11 0.71
C VAL A 33 -16.07 21.27 1.58
N HIS A 34 -16.20 21.88 2.76
CA HIS A 34 -15.08 22.01 3.69
C HIS A 34 -14.61 20.66 4.24
N VAL A 35 -15.54 19.79 4.65
CA VAL A 35 -15.21 18.44 5.14
C VAL A 35 -14.57 17.59 4.05
N GLU A 36 -15.07 17.66 2.82
CA GLU A 36 -14.48 16.97 1.67
C GLU A 36 -13.05 17.45 1.39
N SER A 37 -12.79 18.75 1.51
CA SER A 37 -11.44 19.31 1.37
C SER A 37 -10.50 18.85 2.49
N ILE A 38 -11.01 18.72 3.73
CA ILE A 38 -10.23 18.17 4.86
C ILE A 38 -9.89 16.70 4.60
N LEU A 39 -10.84 15.90 4.12
CA LEU A 39 -10.62 14.49 3.80
C LEU A 39 -9.57 14.34 2.69
N GLN A 40 -9.74 15.03 1.56
CA GLN A 40 -8.78 14.98 0.46
C GLN A 40 -7.38 15.42 0.89
N GLY A 41 -7.26 16.52 1.65
CA GLY A 41 -5.98 17.00 2.14
C GLY A 41 -5.33 16.05 3.15
N GLY A 42 -6.14 15.44 4.03
CA GLY A 42 -5.66 14.49 5.03
C GLY A 42 -5.22 13.16 4.41
N GLU A 43 -5.94 12.65 3.42
CA GLU A 43 -5.54 11.47 2.64
C GLU A 43 -4.23 11.74 1.90
N HIS A 44 -4.11 12.88 1.21
CA HIS A 44 -2.86 13.23 0.52
C HIS A 44 -1.67 13.38 1.48
N LEU A 45 -1.89 13.96 2.66
CA LEU A 45 -0.84 14.04 3.68
C LEU A 45 -0.45 12.66 4.22
N LEU A 46 -1.42 11.75 4.39
CA LEU A 46 -1.15 10.38 4.82
C LEU A 46 -0.25 9.66 3.82
N ASP A 47 -0.52 9.83 2.52
CA ASP A 47 0.30 9.28 1.44
C ASP A 47 1.74 9.82 1.49
N LEU A 48 1.91 11.14 1.59
CA LEU A 48 3.23 11.76 1.70
C LEU A 48 4.01 11.29 2.94
N VAL A 49 3.32 11.13 4.08
CA VAL A 49 3.94 10.60 5.30
C VAL A 49 4.37 9.15 5.10
N ASN A 50 3.56 8.32 4.44
CA ASN A 50 3.93 6.94 4.13
C ASN A 50 5.15 6.88 3.19
N ASP A 51 5.17 7.69 2.14
CA ASP A 51 6.29 7.75 1.18
C ASP A 51 7.62 8.12 1.88
N ILE A 52 7.59 9.11 2.77
CA ILE A 52 8.78 9.51 3.55
C ILE A 52 9.21 8.38 4.48
N LEU A 53 8.27 7.71 5.15
CA LEU A 53 8.60 6.60 6.04
C LEU A 53 9.24 5.44 5.27
N ASP A 54 8.69 5.06 4.12
CA ASP A 54 9.24 4.00 3.27
C ASP A 54 10.67 4.33 2.82
N LEU A 55 10.92 5.59 2.41
CA LEU A 55 12.26 6.05 2.08
C LEU A 55 13.22 5.95 3.27
N THR A 56 12.79 6.41 4.46
CA THR A 56 13.65 6.35 5.66
C THR A 56 13.96 4.92 6.08
N THR A 57 13.03 3.97 5.91
CA THR A 57 13.26 2.55 6.19
C THR A 57 14.30 1.95 5.23
N ILE A 58 14.27 2.35 3.96
CA ILE A 58 15.27 1.93 2.96
C ILE A 58 16.65 2.51 3.29
N GLU A 59 16.75 3.82 3.54
CA GLU A 59 18.02 4.52 3.75
C GLU A 59 18.74 4.09 5.04
N THR A 60 17.98 3.78 6.10
CA THR A 60 18.54 3.34 7.37
C THR A 60 19.07 1.91 7.36
N HIS A 61 18.97 1.19 6.24
CA HIS A 61 19.30 -0.24 6.12
C HIS A 61 18.59 -1.12 7.17
N GLN A 62 17.44 -0.66 7.68
CA GLN A 62 16.65 -1.37 8.70
C GLN A 62 15.65 -2.38 8.08
N LEU A 63 15.79 -2.68 6.80
CA LEU A 63 15.03 -3.72 6.13
C LEU A 63 15.52 -5.11 6.59
N GLU A 64 14.88 -5.65 7.62
CA GLU A 64 15.07 -7.04 8.02
C GLU A 64 14.30 -7.96 7.05
N LEU A 65 15.04 -8.80 6.31
CA LEU A 65 14.46 -9.79 5.41
C LEU A 65 14.16 -11.10 6.17
N SER A 66 12.89 -11.49 6.23
CA SER A 66 12.51 -12.85 6.65
C SER A 66 12.52 -13.78 5.44
N LEU A 67 13.50 -14.69 5.39
CA LEU A 67 13.60 -15.68 4.32
C LEU A 67 12.68 -16.87 4.60
N GLU A 68 11.61 -17.00 3.83
CA GLU A 68 10.62 -18.07 3.97
C GLU A 68 10.34 -18.78 2.64
N LYS A 69 9.94 -20.04 2.72
CA LYS A 69 9.49 -20.77 1.52
C LYS A 69 8.13 -20.23 1.09
N LEU A 70 8.09 -19.57 -0.07
CA LEU A 70 6.87 -19.05 -0.67
C LEU A 70 6.58 -19.72 -2.01
N ASN A 71 5.29 -19.85 -2.34
CA ASN A 71 4.87 -20.32 -3.66
C ASN A 71 4.83 -19.12 -4.63
N VAL A 72 5.86 -18.99 -5.47
CA VAL A 72 6.00 -17.88 -6.41
C VAL A 72 4.79 -17.77 -7.34
N ASN A 73 4.24 -18.90 -7.78
CA ASN A 73 3.07 -18.92 -8.65
C ASN A 73 1.85 -18.28 -7.98
N LYS A 74 1.67 -18.52 -6.67
CA LYS A 74 0.58 -17.91 -5.90
C LYS A 74 0.76 -16.40 -5.74
N VAL A 75 2.00 -15.93 -5.56
CA VAL A 75 2.28 -14.49 -5.46
C VAL A 75 2.02 -13.79 -6.79
N VAL A 76 2.50 -14.38 -7.90
CA VAL A 76 2.26 -13.85 -9.26
C VAL A 76 0.76 -13.78 -9.56
N GLU A 77 -0.01 -14.81 -9.21
CA GLU A 77 -1.46 -14.84 -9.42
C GLU A 77 -2.17 -13.70 -8.67
N ILE A 78 -1.76 -13.42 -7.43
CA ILE A 78 -2.29 -12.29 -6.63
C ILE A 78 -1.96 -10.97 -7.33
N CYS A 79 -0.70 -10.76 -7.74
CA CYS A 79 -0.29 -9.54 -8.43
C CYS A 79 -1.08 -9.32 -9.72
N VAL A 80 -1.21 -10.35 -10.56
CA VAL A 80 -1.97 -10.26 -11.82
C VAL A 80 -3.44 -9.95 -11.55
N THR A 81 -4.05 -10.58 -10.55
CA THR A 81 -5.45 -10.33 -10.19
C THR A 81 -5.68 -8.89 -9.74
N MET A 82 -4.79 -8.36 -8.89
CA MET A 82 -4.84 -6.97 -8.45
C MET A 82 -4.65 -5.99 -9.61
N SER A 83 -3.65 -6.23 -10.47
CA SER A 83 -3.35 -5.38 -11.63
C SER A 83 -4.42 -5.46 -12.72
N ALA A 84 -5.07 -6.60 -12.93
CA ALA A 84 -6.13 -6.75 -13.93
C ALA A 84 -7.36 -5.90 -13.61
N THR A 85 -7.68 -5.73 -12.32
CA THR A 85 -8.78 -4.86 -11.88
C THR A 85 -8.53 -3.39 -12.26
N LEU A 86 -7.29 -2.92 -12.06
CA LEU A 86 -6.85 -1.59 -12.45
C LEU A 86 -6.69 -1.45 -13.98
N GLY A 87 -6.23 -2.50 -14.65
CA GLY A 87 -6.10 -2.52 -16.11
C GLY A 87 -7.45 -2.41 -16.81
N ASN A 88 -8.45 -3.16 -16.36
CA ASN A 88 -9.80 -3.12 -16.92
C ASN A 88 -10.47 -1.75 -16.79
N SER A 89 -10.24 -1.02 -15.69
CA SER A 89 -10.77 0.34 -15.52
C SER A 89 -10.12 1.36 -16.47
N GLN A 90 -8.93 1.04 -17.02
CA GLN A 90 -8.18 1.85 -17.98
C GLN A 90 -8.19 1.26 -19.41
N GLY A 91 -8.98 0.21 -19.66
CA GLY A 91 -9.05 -0.46 -20.98
C GLY A 91 -7.81 -1.28 -21.37
N ILE A 92 -6.95 -1.62 -20.41
CA ILE A 92 -5.77 -2.45 -20.61
C ILE A 92 -6.17 -3.93 -20.41
N PRO A 93 -5.93 -4.82 -21.38
CA PRO A 93 -6.31 -6.22 -21.29
C PRO A 93 -5.55 -6.95 -20.16
N ALA A 94 -6.26 -7.82 -19.45
CA ALA A 94 -5.69 -8.61 -18.38
C ALA A 94 -4.56 -9.53 -18.89
N ILE A 95 -3.46 -9.57 -18.13
CA ILE A 95 -2.32 -10.44 -18.41
C ILE A 95 -2.71 -11.87 -18.05
N ASP A 96 -2.54 -12.81 -18.98
CA ASP A 96 -2.80 -14.23 -18.73
C ASP A 96 -1.65 -14.86 -17.92
N ALA A 97 -1.88 -15.00 -16.61
CA ALA A 97 -0.94 -15.63 -15.68
C ALA A 97 -0.63 -17.09 -16.04
N SER A 98 -1.49 -17.78 -16.82
CA SER A 98 -1.31 -19.20 -17.19
C SER A 98 0.00 -19.47 -17.94
N SER A 99 0.52 -18.44 -18.64
CA SER A 99 1.81 -18.46 -19.34
C SER A 99 3.04 -18.30 -18.44
N VAL A 100 2.86 -17.84 -17.18
CA VAL A 100 3.97 -17.61 -16.23
C VAL A 100 4.34 -18.88 -15.46
N TYR A 101 3.39 -19.80 -15.27
CA TYR A 101 3.59 -21.06 -14.53
C TYR A 101 4.60 -22.01 -15.19
N SER A 102 4.96 -21.83 -16.46
CA SER A 102 5.88 -22.73 -17.17
C SER A 102 7.37 -22.45 -16.92
N ASN A 103 7.74 -21.37 -16.22
CA ASN A 103 9.16 -20.96 -16.14
C ASN A 103 9.74 -20.72 -14.74
N THR A 104 9.03 -21.03 -13.65
CA THR A 104 9.57 -20.94 -12.28
C THR A 104 10.29 -22.24 -11.87
N GLY A 105 11.46 -22.47 -12.48
CA GLY A 105 12.44 -23.41 -11.96
C GLY A 105 12.89 -23.00 -10.55
N ASN A 106 12.94 -23.97 -9.63
CA ASN A 106 13.39 -23.84 -8.24
C ASN A 106 14.55 -22.84 -8.07
N ILE A 107 14.26 -21.65 -7.53
CA ILE A 107 15.29 -20.71 -7.11
C ILE A 107 15.89 -21.25 -5.81
N ARG A 108 17.01 -21.98 -5.92
CA ARG A 108 17.84 -22.37 -4.77
C ARG A 108 18.59 -21.13 -4.30
N THR A 109 18.13 -20.46 -3.26
CA THR A 109 18.93 -19.46 -2.55
C THR A 109 19.93 -20.18 -1.65
N ASN A 110 21.19 -20.22 -2.07
CA ASN A 110 22.30 -20.80 -1.31
C ASN A 110 22.61 -19.92 -0.08
N PRO A 111 22.60 -20.42 1.18
CA PRO A 111 22.81 -19.59 2.36
C PRO A 111 24.28 -19.49 2.83
N SER A 112 25.27 -19.38 1.93
CA SER A 112 26.67 -19.43 2.38
C SER A 112 27.70 -18.66 1.55
N GLU A 113 27.48 -17.39 1.23
CA GLU A 113 28.54 -16.49 0.74
C GLU A 113 28.38 -15.04 1.24
N HIS A 114 28.40 -14.83 2.56
CA HIS A 114 28.68 -13.50 3.12
C HIS A 114 29.66 -13.57 4.30
N SER A 115 30.83 -14.14 4.01
CA SER A 115 32.03 -13.98 4.84
C SER A 115 33.22 -13.81 3.91
N ALA A 116 33.43 -12.58 3.45
CA ALA A 116 34.73 -11.98 3.10
C ALA A 116 34.52 -10.75 2.19
N MET A 117 34.70 -9.58 2.79
CA MET A 117 35.26 -8.33 2.25
C MET A 117 34.40 -7.10 2.57
N PHE A 118 35.01 -6.29 3.43
CA PHE A 118 34.64 -4.97 3.97
C PHE A 118 33.72 -5.00 5.20
#